data_AF-A0A3A3Z4Q7-F1
#
_entry.id   AF-A0A3A3Z4Q7-F1
#
_cell.length_a   1.000
_cell.length_b   1.000
_cell.length_c   1.000
_cell.angle_alpha   90.00
_cell.angle_beta   90.00
_cell.angle_gamma   90.00
#
_symmetry.space_group_name_H-M   'P 1'
#
loop_
_entity.id
_entity.type
_entity.pdbx_description
1 polymer ?
#
loop_
_entity_poly.entity_id
_entity_poly.type
_entity_poly.pdbx_seq_one_letter_code
_entity_poly.pdbx_strand_id
1 'polypeptide(L)'
;MDTRTLVLGDWSPVVRDGIDLLRLTLLGGALGYALAGDPGAATTLAALGALTLLARLVQLPRLYDLSFTAAMVLQGWGEVLGLYDRFVRFDDLVHVTLPMLTAPVLYIALARLDVVPDPKDETHGRHYAGIAVVTFALGATLGALWEVVEWRSDAWFGTSLSIDNDDTVGDLVRDCLGSLLGAGLLVVWARWGWGSVRRIPGVNTHEEVDA
;
A
#
# COMPACT_ATOMS: atom_id res chain seq x y z
N MET A 1 -16.74 -25.62 -2.41
CA MET A 1 -16.29 -24.44 -1.66
C MET A 1 -17.51 -23.72 -1.14
N ASP A 2 -17.54 -23.37 0.14
CA ASP A 2 -18.60 -22.51 0.66
C ASP A 2 -18.36 -21.03 0.25
N THR A 3 -19.37 -20.18 0.43
CA THR A 3 -19.30 -18.75 0.06
C THR A 3 -18.18 -18.01 0.80
N ARG A 4 -17.83 -18.45 2.01
CA ARG A 4 -16.79 -17.83 2.83
C ARG A 4 -15.40 -18.18 2.28
N THR A 5 -15.11 -19.43 1.96
CA THR A 5 -13.86 -19.86 1.30
C THR A 5 -13.72 -19.17 -0.06
N LEU A 6 -14.84 -19.00 -0.78
CA LEU A 6 -14.82 -18.30 -2.07
C LEU A 6 -14.38 -16.83 -1.91
N VAL A 7 -14.86 -16.13 -0.88
CA VAL A 7 -14.58 -14.68 -0.68
C VAL A 7 -13.28 -14.42 0.09
N LEU A 8 -13.03 -15.18 1.16
CA LEU A 8 -11.91 -14.97 2.08
C LEU A 8 -10.65 -15.77 1.72
N GLY A 9 -10.76 -16.73 0.80
CA GLY A 9 -9.61 -17.47 0.29
C GLY A 9 -9.41 -18.85 0.90
N ASP A 10 -8.13 -19.21 1.06
CA ASP A 10 -7.60 -20.56 1.26
C ASP A 10 -7.81 -21.48 0.04
N TRP A 11 -7.63 -20.93 -1.17
CA TRP A 11 -7.79 -21.71 -2.39
C TRP A 11 -6.60 -22.65 -2.64
N SER A 12 -5.37 -22.17 -2.46
CA SER A 12 -4.13 -22.95 -2.61
C SER A 12 -2.94 -22.31 -1.89
N PRO A 13 -1.82 -23.02 -1.70
CA PRO A 13 -0.59 -22.43 -1.15
C PRO A 13 0.00 -21.29 -1.99
N VAL A 14 -0.23 -21.33 -3.31
CA VAL A 14 0.35 -20.37 -4.26
C VAL A 14 -0.54 -19.14 -4.39
N VAL A 15 -1.81 -19.36 -4.75
CA VAL A 15 -2.88 -18.35 -4.85
C VAL A 15 -3.83 -18.58 -3.68
N ARG A 16 -3.73 -17.73 -2.66
CA ARG A 16 -4.49 -17.87 -1.42
C ARG A 16 -5.90 -17.33 -1.56
N ASP A 17 -6.09 -16.23 -2.29
CA ASP A 17 -7.36 -15.50 -2.38
C ASP A 17 -7.39 -14.47 -3.52
N GLY A 18 -8.41 -13.61 -3.53
CA GLY A 18 -8.53 -12.48 -4.45
C GLY A 18 -7.43 -11.42 -4.36
N ILE A 19 -6.72 -11.27 -3.22
CA ILE A 19 -5.57 -10.36 -3.13
C ILE A 19 -4.43 -10.91 -3.97
N ASP A 20 -4.20 -12.22 -3.93
CA ASP A 20 -3.20 -12.85 -4.80
C ASP A 20 -3.58 -12.76 -6.29
N LEU A 21 -4.88 -12.70 -6.63
CA LEU A 21 -5.29 -12.37 -8.02
C LEU A 21 -4.88 -10.96 -8.41
N LEU A 22 -5.03 -9.97 -7.53
CA LEU A 22 -4.56 -8.59 -7.77
C LEU A 22 -3.05 -8.55 -8.00
N ARG A 23 -2.26 -9.32 -7.24
CA ARG A 23 -0.80 -9.44 -7.47
C ARG A 23 -0.49 -10.03 -8.83
N LEU A 24 -1.24 -11.06 -9.23
CA LEU A 24 -1.06 -11.70 -10.52
C LEU A 24 -1.41 -10.77 -11.68
N THR A 25 -2.29 -9.76 -11.51
CA THR A 25 -2.52 -8.77 -12.57
C THR A 25 -1.26 -7.94 -12.81
N LEU A 26 -0.53 -7.53 -11.77
CA LEU A 26 0.73 -6.81 -11.91
C LEU A 26 1.80 -7.67 -12.61
N LEU A 27 2.01 -8.89 -12.13
CA LEU A 27 3.04 -9.80 -12.69
C LEU A 27 2.70 -10.26 -14.12
N GLY A 28 1.42 -10.56 -14.36
CA GLY A 28 0.93 -10.95 -15.68
C GLY A 28 0.96 -9.78 -16.66
N GLY A 29 0.58 -8.58 -16.22
CA GLY A 29 0.70 -7.35 -16.99
C GLY A 29 2.15 -7.05 -17.35
N ALA A 30 3.08 -7.19 -16.38
CA ALA A 30 4.50 -7.01 -16.63
C ALA A 30 5.03 -7.94 -17.73
N LEU A 31 4.68 -9.23 -17.67
CA LEU A 31 5.01 -10.19 -18.73
C LEU A 31 4.35 -9.83 -20.06
N GLY A 32 3.08 -9.42 -20.03
CA GLY A 32 2.33 -9.01 -21.22
C GLY A 32 2.99 -7.85 -21.96
N TYR A 33 3.33 -6.77 -21.24
CA TYR A 33 4.02 -5.62 -21.82
C TYR A 33 5.44 -5.95 -22.28
N ALA A 34 6.17 -6.81 -21.55
CA ALA A 34 7.49 -7.27 -21.98
C ALA A 34 7.43 -8.01 -23.33
N LEU A 35 6.45 -8.91 -23.49
CA LEU A 35 6.22 -9.64 -24.74
C LEU A 35 5.72 -8.74 -25.87
N ALA A 36 5.03 -7.66 -25.54
CA ALA A 36 4.57 -6.64 -26.50
C ALA A 36 5.68 -5.67 -26.93
N GLY A 37 6.88 -5.75 -26.33
CA GLY A 37 8.01 -4.87 -26.65
C GLY A 37 7.99 -3.52 -25.93
N ASP A 38 7.24 -3.41 -24.82
CA ASP A 38 7.22 -2.23 -23.95
C ASP A 38 7.94 -2.51 -22.62
N PRO A 39 9.28 -2.34 -22.58
CA PRO A 39 10.07 -2.61 -21.38
C PRO A 39 9.80 -1.61 -20.25
N GLY A 40 9.31 -0.40 -20.55
CA GLY A 40 9.00 0.61 -19.53
C GLY A 40 7.81 0.18 -18.69
N ALA A 41 6.67 -0.07 -19.33
CA ALA A 41 5.46 -0.57 -18.67
C ALA A 41 5.72 -1.92 -17.96
N ALA A 42 6.49 -2.81 -18.59
CA ALA A 42 6.88 -4.08 -17.99
C ALA A 42 7.66 -3.89 -16.69
N THR A 43 8.64 -2.98 -16.69
CA THR A 43 9.48 -2.72 -15.52
C THR A 43 8.67 -2.11 -14.37
N THR A 44 7.81 -1.13 -14.67
CA THR A 44 6.91 -0.51 -13.67
C THR A 44 6.04 -1.55 -12.97
N LEU A 45 5.31 -2.37 -13.74
CA LEU A 45 4.44 -3.40 -13.17
C LEU A 45 5.23 -4.51 -12.45
N ALA A 46 6.41 -4.88 -12.96
CA ALA A 46 7.26 -5.87 -12.30
C ALA A 46 7.78 -5.38 -10.95
N ALA A 47 8.22 -4.12 -10.86
CA ALA A 47 8.71 -3.51 -9.63
C ALA A 47 7.59 -3.45 -8.57
N LEU A 48 6.42 -2.92 -8.94
CA LEU A 48 5.27 -2.85 -8.04
C LEU A 48 4.76 -4.25 -7.65
N GLY A 49 4.73 -5.18 -8.60
CA GLY A 49 4.42 -6.59 -8.35
C GLY A 49 5.38 -7.21 -7.34
N ALA A 50 6.69 -6.98 -7.48
CA ALA A 50 7.71 -7.45 -6.54
C ALA A 50 7.49 -6.87 -5.13
N LEU A 51 7.15 -5.58 -5.00
CA LEU A 51 6.81 -4.99 -3.70
C LEU A 51 5.62 -5.72 -3.04
N THR A 52 4.58 -6.09 -3.80
CA THR A 52 3.45 -6.84 -3.24
C THR A 52 3.81 -8.26 -2.79
N LEU A 53 4.82 -8.88 -3.41
CA LEU A 53 5.37 -10.17 -3.00
C LEU A 53 6.24 -10.03 -1.74
N LEU A 54 7.00 -8.94 -1.61
CA LEU A 54 7.74 -8.64 -0.38
C LEU A 54 6.77 -8.37 0.79
N ALA A 55 5.71 -7.58 0.57
CA ALA A 55 4.67 -7.36 1.57
C ALA A 55 3.98 -8.66 2.00
N ARG A 56 3.84 -9.63 1.08
CA ARG A 56 3.33 -10.96 1.41
C ARG A 56 4.21 -11.70 2.43
N LEU A 57 5.54 -11.51 2.40
CA LEU A 57 6.47 -12.11 3.37
C LEU A 57 6.26 -11.55 4.78
N VAL A 58 5.76 -10.32 4.88
CA VAL A 58 5.44 -9.69 6.17
C VAL A 58 4.28 -10.43 6.84
N GLN A 59 3.35 -11.05 6.09
CA GLN A 59 2.13 -11.74 6.56
C GLN A 59 1.11 -10.78 7.21
N LEU A 60 0.87 -9.62 6.58
CA LEU A 60 -0.02 -8.55 7.09
C LEU A 60 -1.44 -9.06 7.44
N PRO A 61 -2.17 -8.37 8.33
CA PRO A 61 -3.62 -8.57 8.45
C PRO A 61 -4.28 -8.39 7.08
N ARG A 62 -5.41 -9.08 6.83
CA ARG A 62 -5.97 -9.21 5.47
C ARG A 62 -6.27 -7.85 4.87
N LEU A 63 -6.88 -6.96 5.66
CA LEU A 63 -7.25 -5.63 5.20
C LEU A 63 -6.03 -4.83 4.76
N TYR A 64 -4.94 -4.85 5.54
CA TYR A 64 -3.72 -4.12 5.20
C TYR A 64 -2.94 -4.75 4.05
N ASP A 65 -3.01 -6.08 3.90
CA ASP A 65 -2.49 -6.76 2.71
C ASP A 65 -3.21 -6.32 1.43
N LEU A 66 -4.55 -6.20 1.53
CA LEU A 66 -5.38 -5.68 0.45
C LEU A 66 -5.08 -4.20 0.20
N SER A 67 -4.98 -3.37 1.22
CA SER A 67 -4.66 -1.94 1.10
C SER A 67 -3.36 -1.71 0.34
N PHE A 68 -2.28 -2.38 0.75
CA PHE A 68 -0.99 -2.27 0.08
C PHE A 68 -1.06 -2.74 -1.38
N THR A 69 -1.66 -3.91 -1.61
CA THR A 69 -1.77 -4.48 -2.96
C THR A 69 -2.63 -3.61 -3.88
N ALA A 70 -3.74 -3.06 -3.36
CA ALA A 70 -4.63 -2.17 -4.10
C ALA A 70 -3.94 -0.85 -4.47
N ALA A 71 -3.12 -0.29 -3.57
CA ALA A 71 -2.31 0.90 -3.87
C ALA A 71 -1.31 0.63 -5.01
N MET A 72 -0.60 -0.50 -4.97
CA MET A 72 0.33 -0.89 -6.04
C MET A 72 -0.38 -1.15 -7.38
N VAL A 73 -1.59 -1.74 -7.34
CA VAL A 73 -2.43 -1.93 -8.53
C VAL A 73 -2.90 -0.59 -9.11
N LEU A 74 -3.37 0.33 -8.26
CA LEU A 74 -3.83 1.65 -8.68
C LEU A 74 -2.70 2.44 -9.35
N GLN A 75 -1.53 2.51 -8.71
CA GLN A 75 -0.34 3.16 -9.27
C GLN A 75 0.09 2.50 -10.58
N GLY A 76 0.29 1.17 -10.56
CA GLY A 76 0.90 0.46 -11.68
C GLY A 76 0.01 0.46 -12.92
N TRP A 77 -1.27 0.14 -12.77
CA TRP A 77 -2.21 0.20 -13.88
C TRP A 77 -2.58 1.64 -14.25
N GLY A 78 -2.54 2.56 -13.28
CA GLY A 78 -2.64 3.99 -13.53
C GLY A 78 -1.61 4.46 -14.54
N GLU A 79 -0.35 4.12 -14.30
CA GLU A 79 0.79 4.51 -15.13
C GLU A 79 0.73 3.87 -16.52
N VAL A 80 0.70 2.54 -16.61
CA VAL A 80 0.83 1.85 -17.91
C VAL A 80 -0.39 2.00 -18.83
N LEU A 81 -1.53 2.42 -18.28
CA LEU A 81 -2.71 2.78 -19.06
C LEU A 81 -2.79 4.28 -19.36
N GLY A 82 -1.81 5.09 -18.94
CA GLY A 82 -1.81 6.55 -19.10
C GLY A 82 -3.03 7.20 -18.45
N LEU A 83 -3.39 6.80 -17.22
CA LEU A 83 -4.50 7.40 -16.49
C LEU A 83 -4.14 8.78 -15.95
N TYR A 84 -2.87 9.00 -15.60
CA TYR A 84 -2.33 10.30 -15.20
C TYR A 84 -2.56 11.35 -16.30
N ASP A 85 -2.32 10.99 -17.57
CA ASP A 85 -2.52 11.90 -18.70
C ASP A 85 -4.00 12.10 -19.05
N ARG A 86 -4.82 11.04 -18.89
CA ARG A 86 -6.21 11.03 -19.37
C ARG A 86 -7.19 11.66 -18.40
N PHE A 87 -6.90 11.63 -17.10
CA PHE A 87 -7.81 12.08 -16.06
C PHE A 87 -7.13 13.15 -15.19
N VAL A 88 -7.61 14.39 -15.32
CA VAL A 88 -7.03 15.62 -14.74
C VAL A 88 -6.66 15.54 -13.24
N ARG A 89 -7.32 14.69 -12.46
CA ARG A 89 -7.08 14.54 -11.01
C ARG A 89 -6.76 13.12 -10.60
N PHE A 90 -6.27 12.31 -11.54
CA PHE A 90 -5.83 10.97 -11.20
C PHE A 90 -4.60 11.01 -10.32
N ASP A 91 -3.70 11.93 -10.60
CA ASP A 91 -2.52 12.17 -9.79
C ASP A 91 -2.88 12.60 -8.36
N ASP A 92 -3.71 13.64 -8.22
CA ASP A 92 -4.31 14.03 -6.94
C ASP A 92 -4.91 12.86 -6.14
N LEU A 93 -5.64 11.97 -6.83
CA LEU A 93 -6.27 10.80 -6.23
C LEU A 93 -5.21 9.82 -5.72
N VAL A 94 -4.15 9.59 -6.49
CA VAL A 94 -3.03 8.72 -6.14
C VAL A 94 -2.31 9.26 -4.91
N HIS A 95 -1.98 10.56 -4.86
CA HIS A 95 -1.34 11.20 -3.71
C HIS A 95 -2.19 11.16 -2.44
N VAL A 96 -3.52 11.14 -2.52
CA VAL A 96 -4.35 10.88 -1.33
C VAL A 96 -4.37 9.39 -0.99
N THR A 97 -4.53 8.51 -1.98
CA THR A 97 -4.85 7.10 -1.74
C THR A 97 -3.64 6.25 -1.37
N LEU A 98 -2.47 6.50 -1.97
CA LEU A 98 -1.26 5.71 -1.70
C LEU A 98 -0.83 5.86 -0.23
N PRO A 99 -0.62 7.06 0.33
CA PRO A 99 -0.25 7.22 1.73
C PRO A 99 -1.33 6.71 2.69
N MET A 100 -2.61 6.91 2.36
CA MET A 100 -3.73 6.37 3.14
C MET A 100 -3.66 4.85 3.30
N LEU A 101 -3.33 4.15 2.22
CA LEU A 101 -3.32 2.69 2.18
C LEU A 101 -2.00 2.06 2.62
N THR A 102 -0.88 2.77 2.48
CA THR A 102 0.47 2.23 2.72
C THR A 102 1.07 2.66 4.06
N ALA A 103 0.72 3.84 4.59
CA ALA A 103 1.27 4.29 5.88
C ALA A 103 0.92 3.36 7.05
N PRO A 104 -0.33 2.85 7.18
CA PRO A 104 -0.66 1.86 8.21
C PRO A 104 0.12 0.56 8.08
N VAL A 105 0.43 0.16 6.83
CA VAL A 105 1.20 -1.06 6.53
C VAL A 105 2.63 -0.91 7.04
N LEU A 106 3.25 0.27 6.86
CA LEU A 106 4.55 0.56 7.41
C LEU A 106 4.55 0.56 8.94
N TYR A 107 3.54 1.15 9.58
CA TYR A 107 3.42 1.09 11.04
C TYR A 107 3.38 -0.37 11.53
N ILE A 108 2.54 -1.21 10.91
CA ILE A 108 2.43 -2.63 11.27
C ILE A 108 3.74 -3.37 11.03
N ALA A 109 4.46 -3.08 9.94
CA ALA A 109 5.76 -3.67 9.69
C ALA A 109 6.77 -3.28 10.77
N LEU A 110 6.81 -2.02 11.19
CA LEU A 110 7.65 -1.55 12.30
C LEU A 110 7.25 -2.17 13.63
N ALA A 111 5.95 -2.33 13.88
CA ALA A 111 5.46 -2.99 15.09
C ALA A 111 5.94 -4.44 15.18
N ARG A 112 5.98 -5.14 14.04
CA ARG A 112 6.51 -6.52 13.96
C ARG A 112 8.02 -6.65 14.12
N LEU A 113 8.73 -5.53 14.00
CA LEU A 113 10.15 -5.42 14.26
C LEU A 113 10.43 -4.88 15.68
N ASP A 114 9.40 -4.74 16.52
CA ASP A 114 9.46 -4.16 17.86
C ASP A 114 10.04 -2.73 17.88
N VAL A 115 9.97 -2.00 16.75
CA VAL A 115 10.42 -0.61 16.62
C VAL A 115 9.38 0.35 17.22
N VAL A 116 8.11 -0.01 17.06
CA VAL A 116 6.96 0.68 17.67
C VAL A 116 6.06 -0.37 18.34
N PRO A 117 5.16 0.01 19.26
CA PRO A 117 4.28 -0.96 19.90
C PRO A 117 3.29 -1.61 18.93
N ASP A 118 2.86 -2.84 19.22
CA ASP A 118 1.72 -3.44 18.51
C ASP A 118 0.44 -2.62 18.82
N PRO A 119 -0.38 -2.31 17.80
CA PRO A 119 -1.63 -1.56 18.01
C PRO A 119 -2.56 -2.13 19.11
N LYS A 120 -2.52 -3.45 19.36
CA LYS A 120 -3.37 -4.07 20.40
C LYS A 120 -2.80 -3.97 21.82
N ASP A 121 -1.49 -3.81 21.98
CA ASP A 121 -0.83 -3.91 23.28
C ASP A 121 -0.92 -2.59 24.07
N GLU A 122 -1.16 -1.47 23.38
CA GLU A 122 -1.07 -0.13 23.95
C GLU A 122 -2.42 0.63 23.91
N THR A 123 -3.38 0.21 24.73
CA THR A 123 -4.79 0.65 24.63
C THR A 123 -5.16 1.87 25.51
N HIS A 124 -4.50 3.02 25.33
CA HIS A 124 -4.86 4.26 26.05
C HIS A 124 -4.87 5.48 25.12
N GLY A 125 -5.58 6.55 25.50
CA GLY A 125 -5.75 7.76 24.68
C GLY A 125 -4.45 8.34 24.11
N ARG A 126 -3.39 8.44 24.94
CA ARG A 126 -2.06 8.92 24.52
C ARG A 126 -1.35 7.98 23.55
N HIS A 127 -1.60 6.67 23.62
CA HIS A 127 -0.99 5.69 22.73
C HIS A 127 -1.65 5.75 21.35
N TYR A 128 -2.97 5.93 21.29
CA TYR A 128 -3.65 6.21 20.01
C TYR A 128 -3.14 7.48 19.33
N ALA A 129 -2.84 8.54 20.10
CA ALA A 129 -2.19 9.73 19.55
C ALA A 129 -0.79 9.42 19.01
N GLY A 130 -0.01 8.59 19.71
CA GLY A 130 1.30 8.12 19.24
C GLY A 130 1.20 7.32 17.93
N ILE A 131 0.28 6.35 17.84
CA ILE A 131 -0.01 5.59 16.62
C ILE A 131 -0.36 6.56 15.47
N ALA A 132 -1.24 7.52 15.73
CA ALA A 132 -1.65 8.48 14.72
C ALA A 132 -0.49 9.34 14.20
N VAL A 133 0.31 9.92 15.11
CA VAL A 133 1.43 10.80 14.76
C VAL A 133 2.50 10.05 13.98
N VAL A 134 2.88 8.84 14.42
CA VAL A 134 3.89 8.03 13.73
C VAL A 134 3.38 7.60 12.36
N THR A 135 2.15 7.11 12.26
CA THR A 135 1.56 6.70 10.98
C THR A 135 1.45 7.87 10.00
N PHE A 136 1.01 9.03 10.50
CA PHE A 136 0.98 10.26 9.72
C PHE A 136 2.37 10.63 9.18
N ALA A 137 3.40 10.60 10.02
CA ALA A 137 4.77 10.90 9.63
C ALA A 137 5.30 9.91 8.58
N LEU A 138 4.97 8.63 8.69
CA LEU A 138 5.38 7.59 7.73
C LEU A 138 4.80 7.86 6.34
N GLY A 139 3.49 8.12 6.22
CA GLY A 139 2.88 8.40 4.93
C GLY A 139 3.32 9.73 4.32
N ALA A 140 3.47 10.79 5.13
CA ALA A 140 4.02 12.06 4.65
C ALA A 140 5.47 11.90 4.16
N THR A 141 6.26 11.05 4.82
CA THR A 141 7.63 10.72 4.38
C THR A 141 7.61 9.95 3.06
N LEU A 142 6.68 9.02 2.87
CA LEU A 142 6.53 8.30 1.58
C LEU A 142 6.23 9.27 0.43
N GLY A 143 5.29 10.19 0.63
CA GLY A 143 4.99 11.25 -0.34
C GLY A 143 6.22 12.10 -0.66
N ALA A 144 6.89 12.60 0.37
CA ALA A 144 8.13 13.37 0.19
C ALA A 144 9.25 12.60 -0.52
N LEU A 145 9.37 11.28 -0.28
CA LEU A 145 10.33 10.45 -1.01
C LEU A 145 9.93 10.26 -2.47
N TRP A 146 8.64 10.22 -2.79
CA TRP A 146 8.16 10.15 -4.16
C TRP A 146 8.50 11.41 -4.95
N GLU A 147 8.23 12.60 -4.42
CA GLU A 147 8.64 13.88 -5.03
C GLU A 147 10.15 13.94 -5.33
N VAL A 148 10.97 13.41 -4.40
CA VAL A 148 12.42 13.33 -4.60
C VAL A 148 12.78 12.37 -5.74
N VAL A 149 12.03 11.28 -5.90
CA VAL A 149 12.19 10.33 -7.01
C VAL A 149 11.81 10.99 -8.33
N GLU A 150 10.71 11.73 -8.40
CA GLU A 150 10.28 12.43 -9.61
C GLU A 150 11.32 13.45 -10.06
N TRP A 151 11.73 14.32 -9.14
CA TRP A 151 12.78 15.29 -9.39
C TRP A 151 14.10 14.64 -9.83
N ARG A 152 14.48 13.49 -9.24
CA ARG A 152 15.67 12.75 -9.69
C ARG A 152 15.50 12.05 -11.01
N SER A 153 14.32 11.55 -11.28
CA SER A 153 14.01 10.87 -12.53
C SER A 153 14.18 11.83 -13.70
N ASP A 154 13.70 13.06 -13.57
CA ASP A 154 13.84 14.08 -14.61
C ASP A 154 15.32 14.42 -14.86
N ALA A 155 16.11 14.51 -13.77
CA ALA A 155 17.53 14.83 -13.86
C ALA A 155 18.39 13.70 -14.47
N TRP A 156 18.05 12.44 -14.24
CA TRP A 156 18.91 11.29 -14.61
C TRP A 156 18.42 10.51 -15.82
N PHE A 157 17.10 10.44 -16.01
CA PHE A 157 16.46 9.65 -17.05
C PHE A 157 15.73 10.52 -18.09
N GLY A 158 15.68 11.84 -17.87
CA GLY A 158 15.03 12.77 -18.81
C GLY A 158 13.52 12.59 -18.87
N THR A 159 12.91 12.12 -17.77
CA THR A 159 11.45 12.11 -17.60
C THR A 159 10.92 13.53 -17.42
N SER A 160 9.60 13.66 -17.26
CA SER A 160 8.92 14.92 -16.97
C SER A 160 7.86 14.69 -15.88
N LEU A 161 8.29 14.09 -14.76
CA LEU A 161 7.43 13.78 -13.63
C LEU A 161 7.27 14.97 -12.68
N SER A 162 8.34 15.74 -12.44
CA SER A 162 8.28 16.92 -11.58
C SER A 162 7.87 18.14 -12.43
N ILE A 163 6.57 18.47 -12.42
CA ILE A 163 6.00 19.46 -13.34
C ILE A 163 6.40 20.89 -12.93
N ASP A 164 5.96 21.33 -11.75
CA ASP A 164 6.30 22.62 -11.17
C ASP A 164 6.15 22.62 -9.64
N ASN A 165 6.37 23.78 -9.00
CA ASN A 165 6.30 23.88 -7.55
C ASN A 165 4.87 23.82 -7.00
N ASP A 166 3.85 24.22 -7.77
CA ASP A 166 2.45 24.15 -7.32
C ASP A 166 1.99 22.69 -7.28
N ASP A 167 2.39 21.92 -8.28
CA ASP A 167 2.21 20.47 -8.39
C ASP A 167 2.83 19.75 -7.18
N THR A 168 4.17 19.77 -7.07
CA THR A 168 4.91 19.12 -5.97
C THR A 168 4.41 19.53 -4.57
N VAL A 169 4.12 20.81 -4.33
CA VAL A 169 3.60 21.25 -3.01
C VAL A 169 2.17 20.77 -2.79
N GLY A 170 1.34 20.80 -3.83
CA GLY A 170 -0.02 20.26 -3.80
C GLY A 170 -0.02 18.78 -3.47
N ASP A 171 0.91 18.03 -4.03
CA ASP A 171 1.01 16.58 -3.88
C ASP A 171 1.48 16.20 -2.49
N LEU A 172 2.48 16.90 -1.95
CA LEU A 172 2.84 16.77 -0.52
C LEU A 172 1.67 17.07 0.43
N VAL A 173 0.81 18.04 0.09
CA VAL A 173 -0.39 18.34 0.88
C VAL A 173 -1.41 17.20 0.80
N ARG A 174 -1.63 16.64 -0.39
CA ARG A 174 -2.50 15.48 -0.62
C ARG A 174 -1.96 14.24 0.06
N ASP A 175 -0.65 14.05 0.07
CA ASP A 175 0.02 12.96 0.77
C ASP A 175 -0.17 13.08 2.28
N CYS A 176 -0.03 14.28 2.83
CA CYS A 176 -0.35 14.55 4.23
C CYS A 176 -1.82 14.24 4.54
N LEU A 177 -2.75 14.63 3.68
CA LEU A 177 -4.17 14.32 3.85
C LEU A 177 -4.42 12.81 3.82
N GLY A 178 -3.88 12.10 2.84
CA GLY A 178 -3.96 10.65 2.73
C GLY A 178 -3.40 9.96 3.96
N SER A 179 -2.20 10.37 4.38
CA SER A 179 -1.52 9.84 5.56
C SER A 179 -2.33 10.06 6.84
N LEU A 180 -2.98 11.23 6.99
CA LEU A 180 -3.86 11.52 8.12
C LEU A 180 -5.09 10.59 8.14
N LEU A 181 -5.68 10.32 6.98
CA LEU A 181 -6.79 9.36 6.86
C LEU A 181 -6.33 7.94 7.22
N GLY A 182 -5.18 7.50 6.71
CA GLY A 182 -4.59 6.20 7.03
C GLY A 182 -4.30 6.05 8.52
N ALA A 183 -3.73 7.08 9.15
CA ALA A 183 -3.50 7.15 10.59
C ALA A 183 -4.81 7.02 11.40
N GLY A 184 -5.86 7.72 10.99
CA GLY A 184 -7.18 7.62 11.61
C GLY A 184 -7.76 6.21 11.51
N LEU A 185 -7.67 5.57 10.34
CA LEU A 185 -8.12 4.19 10.13
C LEU A 185 -7.36 3.19 11.00
N LEU A 186 -6.04 3.33 11.14
CA LEU A 186 -5.24 2.47 12.02
C LEU A 186 -5.56 2.69 13.50
N VAL A 187 -5.87 3.93 13.91
CA VAL A 187 -6.36 4.17 15.28
C VAL A 187 -7.71 3.49 15.51
N VAL A 188 -8.63 3.54 14.55
CA VAL A 188 -9.91 2.83 14.66
C VAL A 188 -9.69 1.32 14.77
N TRP A 189 -8.78 0.76 13.97
CA TRP A 189 -8.36 -0.64 14.06
C TRP A 189 -7.83 -1.01 15.46
N ALA A 190 -6.89 -0.22 15.98
CA ALA A 190 -6.31 -0.40 17.31
C ALA A 190 -7.38 -0.34 18.42
N ARG A 191 -8.31 0.62 18.32
CA ARG A 191 -9.41 0.79 19.28
C ARG A 191 -10.39 -0.38 19.30
N TRP A 192 -10.46 -1.14 18.21
CA TRP A 192 -11.24 -2.37 18.13
C TRP A 192 -10.54 -3.56 18.79
N GLY A 193 -9.32 -3.37 19.31
CA GLY A 193 -8.49 -4.42 19.90
C GLY A 193 -7.71 -5.24 18.88
N TRP A 194 -7.70 -4.82 17.61
CA TRP A 194 -6.98 -5.53 16.56
C TRP A 194 -5.51 -5.09 16.51
N GLY A 195 -4.62 -6.08 16.45
CA GLY A 195 -3.17 -5.88 16.38
C GLY A 195 -2.56 -6.26 15.05
N SER A 196 -1.26 -6.58 15.05
CA SER A 196 -0.54 -7.05 13.87
C SER A 196 -0.78 -8.54 13.54
N VAL A 197 -2.04 -8.99 13.57
CA VAL A 197 -2.41 -10.42 13.35
C VAL A 197 -1.76 -10.98 12.09
N ARG A 198 -1.10 -12.14 12.22
CA ARG A 198 -0.43 -12.80 11.11
C ARG A 198 -1.41 -13.65 10.33
N ARG A 199 -1.52 -13.36 9.04
CA ARG A 199 -2.29 -14.20 8.13
C ARG A 199 -1.45 -15.41 7.70
N ILE A 200 -1.63 -16.53 8.41
CA ILE A 200 -0.95 -17.80 8.14
C ILE A 200 -1.96 -18.78 7.50
N PRO A 201 -1.76 -19.19 6.23
CA PRO A 201 -2.64 -20.16 5.58
C PRO A 201 -2.80 -21.43 6.40
N GLY A 202 -4.05 -21.87 6.61
CA GLY A 202 -4.37 -23.09 7.36
C GLY A 202 -4.18 -23.05 8.89
N VAL A 203 -3.80 -21.91 9.47
CA VAL A 203 -3.63 -21.75 10.93
C VAL A 203 -4.54 -20.66 11.48
N ASN A 204 -4.43 -19.43 10.97
CA ASN A 204 -5.22 -18.29 11.42
C ASN A 204 -5.93 -17.68 10.21
N THR A 205 -7.12 -18.20 9.93
CA THR A 205 -8.01 -17.68 8.88
C THR A 205 -8.82 -16.46 9.32
N HIS A 206 -8.74 -16.11 10.59
CA HIS A 206 -9.59 -15.09 11.21
C HIS A 206 -8.73 -14.11 12.00
N GLU A 207 -9.10 -12.83 11.91
CA GLU A 207 -8.68 -11.81 12.86
C GLU A 207 -9.51 -12.06 14.13
N GLU A 208 -9.16 -13.12 14.88
CA GLU A 208 -9.80 -13.40 16.16
C GLU A 208 -9.49 -12.24 17.11
N VAL A 209 -10.56 -11.66 17.63
CA VAL A 209 -10.53 -10.54 18.59
C VAL A 209 -10.41 -11.07 20.03
N ASP A 210 -10.43 -12.39 20.19
CA ASP A 210 -10.39 -13.04 21.49
C ASP A 210 -8.91 -13.21 21.90
N ALA A 211 -8.45 -12.25 22.71
CA ALA A 211 -7.29 -12.38 23.58
C ALA A 211 -7.67 -13.14 24.86
#